data_AF-A0AAV2J628-F1
#
_entry.id   AF-A0AAV2J628-F1
#
_cell.length_a   1.000
_cell.length_b   1.000
_cell.length_c   1.000
_cell.angle_alpha   90.00
_cell.angle_beta   90.00
_cell.angle_gamma   90.00
#
_symmetry.space_group_name_H-M   'P 1'
#
loop_
_entity.id
_entity.type
_entity.pdbx_description
1 polymer ?
#
loop_
_entity_poly.entity_id
_entity_poly.type
_entity_poly.pdbx_seq_one_letter_code
_entity_poly.pdbx_strand_id
1 'polypeptide(L)'
;MRAAAVGPGAACVRPLLPLLLLLLALTSRTLWASPLDPEVFLEKYGYLHEDEHIHNAVEMQTALREFQWLSRLPVTGRLDSATLRRMAEPRCGVSDEGSHQVWAERIDAVFTGKRAALRENRRRKRSSTPGTGLPQTDMTALFGLVWRGNLVMRLVLWEGPSL
;
A
#
# COMPACT_ATOMS: atom_id res chain seq x y z
N MET A 1 -49.97 73.04 -8.50
CA MET A 1 -48.57 72.52 -8.56
C MET A 1 -48.29 71.73 -7.29
N ARG A 2 -47.45 70.69 -7.40
CA ARG A 2 -47.07 69.65 -6.40
C ARG A 2 -47.99 68.43 -6.37
N ALA A 3 -47.52 67.20 -6.24
CA ALA A 3 -46.30 66.49 -6.65
C ALA A 3 -46.61 65.02 -6.32
N ALA A 4 -46.49 64.10 -7.28
CA ALA A 4 -46.64 62.68 -7.03
C ALA A 4 -45.41 62.14 -6.31
N ALA A 5 -45.62 61.40 -5.22
CA ALA A 5 -44.58 60.61 -4.57
C ALA A 5 -44.60 59.18 -5.15
N VAL A 6 -43.60 58.87 -5.98
CA VAL A 6 -43.27 57.50 -6.41
C VAL A 6 -42.19 56.99 -5.46
N GLY A 7 -42.47 55.90 -4.75
CA GLY A 7 -41.50 55.22 -3.88
C GLY A 7 -40.48 54.40 -4.70
N PRO A 8 -39.20 54.32 -4.29
CA PRO A 8 -38.18 53.56 -5.00
C PRO A 8 -38.32 52.05 -4.77
N GLY A 9 -38.22 51.32 -5.89
CA GLY A 9 -38.27 49.86 -5.92
C GLY A 9 -37.13 49.19 -5.16
N ALA A 10 -37.47 48.12 -4.46
CA ALA A 10 -36.52 47.19 -3.87
C ALA A 10 -35.78 46.45 -5.00
N ALA A 11 -34.60 46.94 -5.36
CA ALA A 11 -33.72 46.27 -6.30
C ALA A 11 -33.03 45.08 -5.63
N CYS A 12 -33.19 43.92 -6.25
CA CYS A 12 -32.69 42.61 -5.88
C CYS A 12 -31.15 42.54 -5.85
N VAL A 13 -30.52 42.85 -4.73
CA VAL A 13 -29.04 42.78 -4.57
C VAL A 13 -28.52 41.34 -4.31
N ARG A 14 -29.30 40.30 -4.61
CA ARG A 14 -29.10 38.93 -4.10
C ARG A 14 -28.69 37.83 -5.12
N PRO A 15 -28.01 38.08 -6.27
CA PRO A 15 -27.41 36.98 -7.03
C PRO A 15 -25.87 36.88 -6.96
N LEU A 16 -25.16 37.87 -6.39
CA LEU A 16 -23.69 37.89 -6.42
C LEU A 16 -23.03 37.06 -5.31
N LEU A 17 -23.72 36.86 -4.18
CA LEU A 17 -23.22 36.11 -3.03
C LEU A 17 -23.00 34.61 -3.32
N PRO A 18 -23.92 33.87 -3.97
CA PRO A 18 -23.65 32.46 -4.31
C PRO A 18 -22.56 32.30 -5.38
N LEU A 19 -22.43 33.26 -6.31
CA LEU A 19 -21.35 33.27 -7.31
C LEU A 19 -19.99 33.51 -6.64
N LEU A 20 -19.92 34.44 -5.69
CA LEU A 20 -18.72 34.71 -4.90
C LEU A 20 -18.32 33.49 -4.04
N LEU A 21 -19.29 32.84 -3.38
CA LEU A 21 -19.04 31.62 -2.61
C LEU A 21 -18.59 30.45 -3.49
N LEU A 22 -19.15 30.31 -4.70
CA LEU A 22 -18.71 29.30 -5.67
C LEU A 22 -17.28 29.58 -6.16
N LEU A 23 -16.92 30.84 -6.42
CA LEU A 23 -15.56 31.23 -6.80
C LEU A 23 -14.56 30.98 -5.66
N LEU A 24 -14.90 31.30 -4.40
CA LEU A 24 -14.06 30.96 -3.23
C LEU A 24 -13.91 29.44 -3.04
N ALA A 25 -14.97 28.65 -3.29
CA ALA A 25 -14.90 27.20 -3.22
C ALA A 25 -14.02 26.58 -4.33
N LEU A 26 -13.96 27.21 -5.51
CA LEU A 26 -13.04 26.81 -6.58
C LEU A 26 -11.58 27.18 -6.27
N THR A 27 -11.31 28.34 -5.65
CA THR A 27 -9.95 28.73 -5.23
C THR A 27 -9.41 27.88 -4.08
N SER A 28 -10.29 27.30 -3.26
CA SER A 28 -9.91 26.40 -2.17
C SER A 28 -9.28 25.09 -2.67
N ARG A 29 -9.60 24.66 -3.89
CA ARG A 29 -9.08 23.40 -4.47
C ARG A 29 -7.67 23.54 -5.06
N THR A 30 -7.21 24.76 -5.28
CA THR A 30 -5.91 25.04 -5.90
C THR A 30 -4.82 25.40 -4.88
N LEU A 31 -5.15 25.47 -3.59
CA LEU A 31 -4.23 25.84 -2.52
C LEU A 31 -3.90 24.64 -1.62
N TRP A 32 -3.29 23.60 -2.19
CA TRP A 32 -2.56 22.61 -1.40
C TRP A 32 -1.24 22.20 -2.08
N ALA A 33 -0.68 23.07 -2.92
CA ALA A 33 0.71 22.91 -3.31
C ALA A 33 1.58 23.42 -2.16
N SER A 34 1.79 22.59 -1.13
CA SER A 34 2.94 22.81 -0.24
C SER A 34 4.19 22.86 -1.12
N PRO A 35 5.16 23.76 -0.85
CA PRO A 35 6.46 23.66 -1.47
C PRO A 35 7.07 22.33 -1.02
N LEU A 36 6.94 21.32 -1.87
CA LEU A 36 7.56 20.03 -1.62
C LEU A 36 9.05 20.21 -1.85
N ASP A 37 9.82 20.05 -0.79
CA ASP A 37 11.25 19.91 -0.91
C ASP A 37 11.53 18.57 -1.61
N PRO A 38 12.10 18.58 -2.83
CA PRO A 38 12.35 17.36 -3.58
C PRO A 38 13.32 16.41 -2.86
N GLU A 39 14.24 16.94 -2.05
CA GLU A 39 15.20 16.13 -1.29
C GLU A 39 14.47 15.31 -0.23
N VAL A 40 13.66 15.97 0.60
CA VAL A 40 12.82 15.32 1.62
C VAL A 40 11.86 14.29 1.00
N PHE A 41 11.31 14.56 -0.18
CA PHE A 41 10.49 13.59 -0.89
C PHE A 41 11.29 12.34 -1.27
N LEU A 42 12.48 12.53 -1.86
CA LEU A 42 13.31 11.43 -2.32
C LEU A 42 13.82 10.58 -1.16
N GLU A 43 14.16 11.19 -0.02
CA GLU A 43 14.48 10.49 1.23
C GLU A 43 13.29 9.68 1.74
N LYS A 44 12.11 10.31 1.87
CA LYS A 44 10.89 9.68 2.37
C LYS A 44 10.51 8.40 1.61
N TYR A 45 10.75 8.37 0.31
CA TYR A 45 10.41 7.24 -0.55
C TYR A 45 11.59 6.29 -0.82
N GLY A 46 12.73 6.49 -0.16
CA GLY A 46 13.87 5.57 -0.24
C GLY A 46 14.68 5.67 -1.54
N TYR A 47 14.67 6.84 -2.19
CA TYR A 47 15.55 7.14 -3.32
C TYR A 47 16.91 7.72 -2.88
N LEU A 48 16.95 8.32 -1.69
CA LEU A 48 18.14 8.86 -1.03
C LEU A 48 18.25 8.30 0.39
N HIS A 49 19.47 8.20 0.91
CA HIS A 49 19.73 7.71 2.26
C HIS A 49 19.82 8.89 3.25
N GLU A 50 19.08 8.84 4.34
CA GLU A 50 18.95 9.93 5.32
C GLU A 50 20.26 10.22 6.09
N ASP A 51 21.21 9.28 6.07
CA ASP A 51 22.46 9.33 6.86
C ASP A 51 23.41 10.47 6.43
N GLU A 52 23.27 10.95 5.19
CA GLU A 52 24.02 12.08 4.65
C GLU A 52 23.04 13.17 4.22
N HIS A 53 22.65 14.07 5.13
CA HIS A 53 21.85 15.28 4.81
C HIS A 53 22.51 16.21 3.76
N ILE A 54 23.62 15.81 3.16
CA ILE A 54 24.31 16.47 2.05
C ILE A 54 24.40 15.44 0.92
N HIS A 55 23.40 15.44 0.04
CA HIS A 55 23.41 14.58 -1.16
C HIS A 55 24.29 15.19 -2.24
N ASN A 56 25.15 14.37 -2.84
CA ASN A 56 25.90 14.81 -4.01
C ASN A 56 24.96 14.99 -5.22
N ALA A 57 25.31 15.89 -6.14
CA ALA A 57 24.58 16.10 -7.39
C ALA A 57 24.40 14.80 -8.20
N VAL A 58 25.35 13.86 -8.10
CA VAL A 58 25.28 12.55 -8.77
C VAL A 58 24.22 11.65 -8.14
N GLU A 59 24.10 11.64 -6.81
CA GLU A 59 23.10 10.87 -6.08
C GLU A 59 21.71 11.43 -6.34
N MET A 60 21.56 12.75 -6.24
CA MET A 60 20.34 13.46 -6.62
C MET A 60 19.91 13.14 -8.06
N GLN A 61 20.84 13.21 -9.01
CA GLN A 61 20.55 12.88 -10.39
C GLN A 61 20.12 11.41 -10.57
N THR A 62 20.75 10.49 -9.84
CA THR A 62 20.42 9.05 -9.90
C THR A 62 19.04 8.78 -9.31
N ALA A 63 18.76 9.34 -8.13
CA ALA A 63 17.46 9.29 -7.46
C ALA A 63 16.34 9.84 -8.37
N LEU A 64 16.57 10.98 -9.03
CA LEU A 64 15.62 11.56 -9.97
C LEU A 64 15.36 10.67 -11.19
N ARG A 65 16.39 9.98 -11.72
CA ARG A 65 16.22 9.04 -12.84
C ARG A 65 15.34 7.86 -12.45
N GLU A 66 15.58 7.30 -11.27
CA GLU A 66 14.80 6.18 -10.73
C GLU A 66 13.34 6.59 -10.51
N PHE A 67 13.11 7.75 -9.88
CA PHE A 67 11.76 8.29 -9.70
C PHE A 67 11.04 8.52 -11.03
N GLN A 68 11.72 9.12 -12.02
CA GLN A 68 11.15 9.37 -13.34
C GLN A 68 10.78 8.06 -14.04
N TRP A 69 11.64 7.05 -13.97
CA TRP A 69 11.39 5.74 -14.55
C TRP A 69 10.16 5.05 -13.91
N LEU A 70 10.10 5.03 -12.57
CA LEU A 70 8.96 4.46 -11.82
C LEU A 70 7.67 5.22 -12.09
N SER A 71 7.74 6.54 -12.17
CA SER A 71 6.60 7.43 -12.40
C SER A 71 6.17 7.52 -13.86
N ARG A 72 6.84 6.81 -14.78
CA ARG A 72 6.60 6.84 -16.23
C ARG A 72 6.78 8.22 -16.85
N LEU A 73 7.71 9.00 -16.32
CA LEU A 73 8.17 10.26 -16.89
C LEU A 73 9.36 10.03 -17.82
N PRO A 74 9.66 10.96 -18.74
CA PRO A 74 10.93 10.96 -19.45
C PRO A 74 12.12 10.97 -18.48
N VAL A 75 13.05 10.04 -18.64
CA VAL A 75 14.22 9.90 -17.75
C VAL A 75 15.28 10.93 -18.15
N THR A 76 15.22 12.11 -17.54
CA THR A 76 16.16 13.22 -17.75
C THR A 76 17.23 13.29 -16.65
N GLY A 77 16.91 12.80 -15.45
CA GLY A 77 17.73 12.97 -14.25
C GLY A 77 17.85 14.41 -13.77
N ARG A 78 16.93 15.27 -14.20
CA ARG A 78 16.86 16.68 -13.77
C ARG A 78 15.52 16.92 -13.10
N LEU A 79 15.50 17.84 -12.15
CA LEU A 79 14.29 18.30 -11.51
C LEU A 79 13.52 19.22 -12.47
N ASP A 80 12.67 18.63 -13.31
CA ASP A 80 11.82 19.36 -14.26
C ASP A 80 10.42 19.61 -13.70
N SER A 81 9.65 20.47 -14.38
CA SER A 81 8.31 20.84 -13.94
C SER A 81 7.32 19.67 -13.98
N ALA A 82 7.55 18.68 -14.85
CA ALA A 82 6.78 17.44 -14.91
C ALA A 82 7.05 16.56 -13.69
N THR A 83 8.32 16.41 -13.30
CA THR A 83 8.75 15.70 -12.08
C THR A 83 8.16 16.35 -10.84
N LEU A 84 8.27 17.68 -10.70
CA LEU A 84 7.70 18.39 -9.55
C LEU A 84 6.19 18.23 -9.45
N ARG A 85 5.47 18.32 -10.58
CA ARG A 85 4.03 18.10 -10.62
C ARG A 85 3.68 16.68 -10.18
N ARG A 86 4.47 15.70 -10.59
CA ARG A 86 4.29 14.29 -10.24
C ARG A 86 4.59 14.01 -8.77
N MET A 87 5.58 14.67 -8.19
CA MET A 87 5.89 14.60 -6.76
C MET A 87 4.76 15.22 -5.91
N ALA A 88 4.03 16.20 -6.46
CA ALA A 88 2.89 16.84 -5.81
C ALA A 88 1.58 16.04 -5.83
N GLU A 89 1.51 14.95 -6.58
CA GLU A 89 0.33 14.09 -6.60
C GLU A 89 0.23 13.26 -5.30
N PRO A 90 -0.98 13.05 -4.77
CA PRO A 90 -1.16 12.19 -3.60
C PRO A 90 -0.74 10.75 -3.94
N ARG A 91 0.05 10.14 -3.06
CA ARG A 91 0.54 8.75 -3.18
C ARG A 91 0.31 7.96 -1.90
N CYS A 92 0.49 6.64 -2.00
CA CYS A 92 0.66 5.81 -0.80
C CYS A 92 1.99 6.17 -0.11
N GLY A 93 2.10 5.87 1.18
CA GLY A 93 3.34 6.07 1.95
C GLY A 93 4.31 4.88 1.89
N VAL A 94 4.20 4.01 0.89
CA VAL A 94 5.07 2.84 0.73
C VAL A 94 6.37 3.29 0.06
N SER A 95 7.52 2.80 0.54
CA SER A 95 8.84 3.07 -0.03
C SER A 95 8.96 2.48 -1.45
N ASP A 96 9.67 3.20 -2.32
CA ASP A 96 9.99 2.79 -3.69
C ASP A 96 11.36 2.08 -3.78
N GLU A 97 12.08 1.95 -2.66
CA GLU A 97 13.40 1.31 -2.59
C GLU A 97 13.39 -0.12 -3.18
N GLY A 98 14.43 -0.45 -3.94
CA GLY A 98 14.58 -1.79 -4.54
C GLY A 98 13.67 -2.06 -5.74
N SER A 99 12.79 -1.13 -6.14
CA SER A 99 11.81 -1.39 -7.21
C SER A 99 12.43 -1.75 -8.55
N HIS A 100 13.55 -1.11 -8.90
CA HIS A 100 14.25 -1.39 -10.15
C HIS A 100 14.91 -2.78 -10.14
N GLN A 101 15.51 -3.17 -9.01
CA GLN A 101 16.10 -4.50 -8.79
C GLN A 101 15.03 -5.59 -8.86
N VAL A 102 13.90 -5.40 -8.16
CA VAL A 102 12.76 -6.33 -8.21
C VAL A 102 12.21 -6.46 -9.63
N TRP A 103 12.15 -5.37 -10.39
CA TRP A 103 11.77 -5.44 -11.80
C TRP A 103 12.79 -6.22 -12.63
N ALA A 104 14.08 -5.93 -12.47
CA ALA A 104 15.16 -6.60 -13.19
C ALA A 104 15.16 -8.12 -12.92
N GLU A 105 15.03 -8.53 -11.66
CA GLU A 105 14.91 -9.95 -11.27
C GLU A 105 13.69 -10.62 -11.91
N ARG A 106 12.55 -9.93 -11.95
CA ARG A 106 11.33 -10.46 -12.59
C ARG A 106 11.52 -10.66 -14.09
N ILE A 107 12.26 -9.77 -14.75
CA ILE A 107 12.58 -9.86 -16.16
C ILE A 107 13.60 -10.97 -16.41
N ASP A 108 14.67 -11.06 -15.62
CA ASP A 108 15.64 -12.16 -15.65
C ASP A 108 14.94 -13.52 -15.51
N ALA A 109 14.02 -13.63 -14.55
CA ALA A 109 13.30 -14.87 -14.31
C ALA A 109 12.44 -15.30 -15.52
N VAL A 110 12.00 -14.37 -16.37
CA VAL A 110 11.28 -14.69 -17.61
C VAL A 110 12.25 -15.26 -18.63
N PHE A 111 13.38 -14.59 -18.88
CA PHE A 111 14.34 -14.99 -19.91
C PHE A 111 15.13 -16.23 -19.56
N THR A 112 15.47 -16.42 -18.28
CA THR A 112 16.18 -17.61 -17.78
C THR A 112 15.27 -18.83 -17.61
N GLY A 113 13.97 -18.71 -17.86
CA GLY A 113 13.00 -19.79 -17.67
C GLY A 113 12.68 -20.12 -16.21
N LYS A 114 13.34 -19.48 -15.23
CA LYS A 114 13.08 -19.66 -13.78
C LYS A 114 11.61 -19.44 -13.45
N ARG A 115 10.93 -18.49 -14.10
CA ARG A 115 9.51 -18.21 -13.89
C ARG A 115 8.63 -19.40 -14.31
N ALA A 116 8.97 -20.12 -15.38
CA ALA A 116 8.23 -21.32 -15.79
C ALA A 116 8.45 -22.46 -14.78
N ALA A 117 9.69 -22.68 -14.33
CA ALA A 117 10.01 -23.66 -13.30
C ALA A 117 9.30 -23.36 -11.96
N LEU A 118 9.29 -22.11 -11.50
CA LEU A 118 8.56 -21.67 -10.30
C LEU A 118 7.05 -21.90 -10.42
N ARG A 119 6.47 -21.70 -11.61
CA ARG A 119 5.05 -21.97 -11.88
C ARG A 119 4.74 -23.46 -11.85
N GLU A 120 5.57 -24.30 -12.46
CA GLU A 120 5.43 -25.76 -12.42
C GLU A 120 5.56 -26.29 -10.99
N ASN A 121 6.55 -25.81 -10.23
CA ASN A 121 6.69 -26.17 -8.81
C ASN A 121 5.44 -25.78 -8.00
N ARG A 122 4.87 -24.60 -8.25
CA ARG A 122 3.61 -24.16 -7.63
C ARG A 122 2.43 -25.04 -8.05
N ARG A 123 2.37 -25.47 -9.31
CA ARG A 123 1.35 -26.41 -9.83
C ARG A 123 1.46 -27.76 -9.11
N ARG A 124 2.67 -28.33 -9.02
CA ARG A 124 2.93 -29.59 -8.28
C ARG A 124 2.52 -29.50 -6.81
N LYS A 125 2.86 -28.41 -6.12
CA LYS A 125 2.44 -28.18 -4.73
C LYS A 125 0.92 -28.08 -4.56
N ARG A 126 0.20 -27.56 -5.57
CA ARG A 126 -1.27 -27.53 -5.57
C ARG A 126 -1.89 -28.91 -5.81
N SER A 127 -1.31 -29.70 -6.73
CA SER A 127 -1.76 -31.07 -6.98
C SER A 127 -1.42 -32.04 -5.85
N SER A 128 -0.45 -31.72 -4.99
CA SER A 128 -0.07 -32.54 -3.83
C SER A 128 -0.89 -32.24 -2.57
N THR A 129 -2.16 -31.85 -2.71
CA THR A 129 -3.15 -32.11 -1.65
C THR A 129 -3.86 -33.41 -2.00
N PRO A 130 -3.41 -34.59 -1.52
CA PRO A 130 -4.39 -35.59 -1.14
C PRO A 130 -5.22 -34.90 -0.06
N GLY A 131 -6.45 -34.53 -0.40
CA GLY A 131 -7.48 -34.48 0.62
C GLY A 131 -7.52 -35.88 1.23
N THR A 132 -6.71 -36.13 2.26
CA THR A 132 -7.18 -36.99 3.34
C THR A 132 -8.42 -36.27 3.81
N GLY A 133 -9.58 -36.68 3.28
CA GLY A 133 -10.80 -36.53 4.03
C GLY A 133 -10.43 -36.97 5.44
N LEU A 134 -10.74 -36.12 6.42
CA LEU A 134 -10.69 -36.56 7.81
C LEU A 134 -11.27 -37.97 7.80
N PRO A 135 -10.55 -39.01 8.27
CA PRO A 135 -11.24 -40.25 8.52
C PRO A 135 -12.43 -39.83 9.37
N GLN A 136 -13.65 -40.13 8.90
CA GLN A 136 -14.84 -39.99 9.70
C GLN A 136 -14.52 -40.84 10.93
N THR A 137 -13.98 -40.21 11.98
CA THR A 137 -13.73 -40.89 13.22
C THR A 137 -15.12 -41.23 13.68
N ASP A 138 -15.45 -42.50 13.49
CA ASP A 138 -16.69 -43.10 13.90
C ASP A 138 -16.85 -42.79 15.39
N MET A 139 -17.74 -41.84 15.71
CA MET A 139 -17.98 -41.35 17.06
C MET A 139 -18.51 -42.44 18.00
N THR A 140 -18.72 -43.67 17.48
CA THR A 140 -19.15 -44.85 18.24
C THR A 140 -18.00 -45.56 18.97
N ALA A 141 -16.73 -45.28 18.68
CA ALA A 141 -15.60 -45.96 19.32
C ALA A 141 -15.17 -45.38 20.69
N LEU A 142 -15.81 -44.32 21.20
CA LEU A 142 -15.47 -43.69 22.50
C LEU A 142 -16.55 -43.81 23.58
N PHE A 143 -17.64 -44.55 23.34
CA PHE A 143 -18.74 -44.70 24.31
C PHE A 143 -18.93 -46.10 24.89
N GLY A 144 -17.99 -47.03 24.67
CA GLY A 144 -18.01 -48.34 25.30
C GLY A 144 -16.69 -48.62 26.01
N LEU A 145 -16.73 -48.72 27.35
CA LEU A 145 -15.66 -49.18 28.26
C LEU A 145 -14.93 -48.12 29.11
N VAL A 146 -15.63 -47.09 29.59
CA VAL A 146 -15.34 -46.53 30.93
C VAL A 146 -16.63 -46.53 31.75
N TRP A 147 -16.91 -47.67 32.38
CA TRP A 147 -17.74 -47.74 33.57
C TRP A 147 -17.21 -48.84 34.49
N ARG A 148 -16.18 -48.49 35.27
CA ARG A 148 -15.94 -49.11 36.57
C ARG A 148 -15.65 -48.01 37.58
N GLY A 149 -16.71 -47.65 38.31
CA GLY A 149 -16.67 -47.42 39.76
C GLY A 149 -15.83 -46.27 40.30
N ASN A 150 -16.52 -45.30 40.89
CA ASN A 150 -16.05 -44.45 41.99
C ASN A 150 -15.12 -45.17 42.98
N LEU A 151 -13.87 -44.72 43.14
CA LEU A 151 -13.30 -44.20 44.40
C LEU A 151 -11.78 -43.91 44.24
N VAL A 152 -11.41 -42.65 44.50
CA VAL A 152 -10.19 -42.19 45.19
C VAL A 152 -8.81 -42.65 44.69
N MET A 153 -8.09 -41.67 44.14
CA MET A 153 -6.64 -41.52 44.01
C MET A 153 -5.78 -42.34 44.99
N ARG A 154 -4.85 -43.14 44.44
CA ARG A 154 -3.51 -43.28 45.03
C ARG A 154 -2.48 -43.69 43.99
N LEU A 155 -1.46 -42.85 43.86
CA LEU A 155 -0.26 -43.01 43.03
C LEU A 155 0.53 -44.24 43.49
N VAL A 156 0.79 -45.19 42.59
CA VAL A 156 1.85 -46.20 42.77
C VAL A 156 2.59 -46.40 41.45
N LEU A 157 3.87 -46.02 41.48
CA LEU A 157 4.93 -46.35 40.54
C LEU A 157 5.10 -47.88 40.50
N TRP A 158 5.02 -48.52 39.33
CA TRP A 158 5.37 -49.94 39.21
C TRP A 158 6.17 -50.25 37.94
N GLU A 159 7.31 -50.87 38.23
CA GLU A 159 8.33 -51.53 37.41
C GLU A 159 7.81 -52.42 36.28
N GLY A 160 8.49 -52.37 35.12
CA GLY A 160 8.21 -53.24 33.98
C GLY A 160 8.80 -54.65 34.15
N PRO A 161 8.29 -55.67 33.44
CA PRO A 161 8.94 -56.97 33.40
C PRO A 161 9.92 -57.07 32.23
N SER A 162 11.15 -57.42 32.60
CA SER A 162 12.20 -58.03 31.79
C SER A 162 11.78 -59.40 31.24
N LEU A 163 11.91 -59.59 29.94
CA LEU A 163 12.61 -60.69 29.23
C LEU A 163 12.48 -60.48 27.71
#